data_AF-A0A2G2FLI3-F1
#
_entry.id   AF-A0A2G2FLI3-F1
#
_cell.length_a   1.000
_cell.length_b   1.000
_cell.length_c   1.000
_cell.angle_alpha   90.00
_cell.angle_beta   90.00
_cell.angle_gamma   90.00
#
_symmetry.space_group_name_H-M   'P 1'
#
loop_
_entity.id
_entity.type
_entity.pdbx_description
1 polymer ?
#
loop_
_entity_poly.entity_id
_entity_poly.type
_entity_poly.pdbx_seq_one_letter_code
_entity_poly.pdbx_strand_id
1 'polypeptide(L)'
;MLRFVFINMILFCASLLWSQDEFVDIEINPTTVEKGQPVTITLKTNTEGNVKFELPDEFVQSGPTHSGMSSSVDYSNGKGEVIRFSFQKFSGYFDTEGEYKIGPIKIQTANGEIESKSVMVKVHKLQNMISEDPSKNMDKAIFGIIEQSKKEIYEGQPIILEGKVYSQIDILQVENFNTFKFEGPAEIHSLQNSNQVSRQYEVVSGKDVVTFKIGKSLIFPDKTGNYEISPFEIILLYDDPRKLFPERAKIRSNTTKVRIKPLPDGTPNSFIGAVGHFDVSASFNGTTVEQGKVVELNIRVFGHGNLHNIEAPKLKLPKGMVLYGDPEVEDSITFSSLGAEGMKTFTYYIQANNDGNIQLEPIEISYFDLESESYTAAKASIKSLTVTPSEDVKNLSKENAELKTEKEKSVQPFISRKPTYKEVYSQSFFKGVNGALLVSSPILLSLLFGFFVRIKTSGEEEKQKHKQKTDAKRDSLNVIRNAHKIDSGEEQIKTLYSAIIGYLANEWNVNKGNISREFLDQKVAQNKLDENLKTELIGLLNELDEVRYGFSGAKLNIEELSKKTLNIIEKLD
;
A
#
# COMPACT_ATOMS: atom_id res chain seq x y z
N MET A 1 85.32 -15.67 -31.71
CA MET A 1 84.17 -16.23 -30.97
C MET A 1 83.72 -15.34 -29.81
N LEU A 2 84.61 -14.96 -28.87
CA LEU A 2 84.24 -14.23 -27.65
C LEU A 2 83.45 -12.92 -27.88
N ARG A 3 83.82 -12.12 -28.90
CA ARG A 3 83.11 -10.88 -29.27
C ARG A 3 81.70 -11.10 -29.81
N PHE A 4 81.46 -12.20 -30.51
CA PHE A 4 80.14 -12.53 -31.08
C PHE A 4 79.16 -13.00 -29.99
N VAL A 5 79.66 -13.73 -28.99
CA VAL A 5 78.88 -14.13 -27.82
C VAL A 5 78.51 -12.92 -26.97
N PHE A 6 79.44 -11.98 -26.76
CA PHE A 6 79.19 -10.77 -25.99
C PHE A 6 78.14 -9.86 -26.64
N ILE A 7 78.17 -9.72 -27.97
CA ILE A 7 77.17 -8.95 -28.73
C ILE A 7 75.78 -9.60 -28.69
N ASN A 8 75.69 -10.93 -28.81
CA ASN A 8 74.41 -11.64 -28.68
C ASN A 8 73.86 -11.57 -27.24
N MET A 9 74.73 -11.59 -26.23
CA MET A 9 74.34 -11.43 -24.83
C MET A 9 73.81 -10.00 -24.55
N ILE A 10 74.44 -8.97 -25.13
CA ILE A 10 73.96 -7.58 -25.04
C ILE A 10 72.63 -7.40 -25.78
N LEU A 11 72.46 -7.99 -26.97
CA LEU A 11 71.19 -7.96 -27.71
C LEU A 11 70.06 -8.71 -26.98
N PHE A 12 70.37 -9.83 -26.32
CA PHE A 12 69.42 -10.56 -25.49
C PHE A 12 69.05 -9.79 -24.21
N CYS A 13 70.02 -9.16 -23.55
CA CYS A 13 69.75 -8.28 -22.41
C CYS A 13 68.99 -7.00 -22.82
N ALA A 14 69.24 -6.46 -24.02
CA ALA A 14 68.51 -5.30 -24.54
C ALA A 14 67.05 -5.62 -24.87
N SER A 15 66.74 -6.87 -25.27
CA SER A 15 65.35 -7.33 -25.45
C SER A 15 64.58 -7.57 -24.15
N LEU A 16 65.26 -7.60 -23.00
CA LEU A 16 64.63 -7.73 -21.67
C LEU A 16 64.27 -6.37 -21.04
N LEU A 17 64.60 -5.25 -21.70
CA LEU A 17 64.35 -3.89 -21.19
C LEU A 17 63.08 -3.24 -21.75
N TRP A 18 62.26 -3.96 -22.51
CA TRP A 18 60.96 -3.49 -22.98
C TRP A 18 59.84 -4.10 -22.13
N SER A 19 59.73 -3.65 -20.89
CA SER A 19 58.49 -3.83 -20.13
C SER A 19 57.50 -2.77 -20.58
N GLN A 20 56.23 -3.14 -20.77
CA GLN A 20 55.16 -2.16 -20.86
C GLN A 20 55.07 -1.42 -19.52
N ASP A 21 54.78 -0.12 -19.56
CA ASP A 21 54.53 0.64 -18.33
C ASP A 21 53.34 0.02 -17.59
N GLU A 22 53.51 -0.19 -16.28
CA GLU A 22 52.45 -0.71 -15.41
C GLU A 22 51.33 0.33 -15.30
N PHE A 23 50.07 -0.07 -15.56
CA PHE A 23 48.92 0.83 -15.44
C PHE A 23 47.72 0.17 -14.77
N VAL A 24 46.90 1.01 -14.14
CA VAL A 24 45.58 0.68 -13.62
C VAL A 24 44.61 1.81 -13.97
N ASP A 25 43.47 1.48 -14.54
CA ASP A 25 42.46 2.44 -14.96
C ASP A 25 41.04 2.00 -14.55
N ILE A 26 40.17 2.98 -14.37
CA ILE A 26 38.76 2.78 -14.02
C ILE A 26 37.87 3.56 -15.00
N GLU A 27 36.96 2.83 -15.65
CA GLU A 27 35.97 3.39 -16.56
C GLU A 27 34.56 3.20 -16.01
N ILE A 28 33.75 4.24 -16.05
CA ILE A 28 32.34 4.19 -15.63
C ILE A 28 31.47 4.65 -16.78
N ASN A 29 30.42 3.88 -17.08
CA ASN A 29 29.46 4.21 -18.11
C ASN A 29 28.03 3.85 -17.67
N PRO A 30 27.10 4.82 -17.62
CA PRO A 30 27.28 6.27 -17.77
C PRO A 30 27.88 6.93 -16.50
N THR A 31 28.45 8.14 -16.63
CA THR A 31 28.91 8.96 -15.47
C THR A 31 27.83 9.87 -14.89
N THR A 32 26.71 10.04 -15.59
CA THR A 32 25.51 10.74 -15.11
C THR A 32 24.31 9.83 -15.33
N VAL A 33 23.60 9.47 -14.25
CA VAL A 33 22.48 8.53 -14.29
C VAL A 33 21.34 8.96 -13.39
N GLU A 34 20.17 8.38 -13.62
CA GLU A 34 19.04 8.50 -12.70
C GLU A 34 19.09 7.39 -11.64
N LYS A 35 18.52 7.64 -10.46
CA LYS A 35 18.36 6.63 -9.41
C LYS A 35 17.75 5.33 -9.98
N GLY A 36 18.43 4.20 -9.76
CA GLY A 36 18.03 2.87 -10.24
C GLY A 36 18.37 2.57 -11.71
N GLN A 37 18.96 3.50 -12.46
CA GLN A 37 19.45 3.19 -13.81
C GLN A 37 20.73 2.35 -13.76
N PRO A 38 20.93 1.44 -14.75
CA PRO A 38 22.10 0.59 -14.80
C PRO A 38 23.38 1.39 -15.07
N VAL A 39 24.40 1.15 -14.26
CA VAL A 39 25.77 1.67 -14.39
C VAL A 39 26.73 0.49 -14.48
N THR A 40 27.73 0.64 -15.35
CA THR A 40 28.85 -0.29 -15.45
C THR A 40 30.13 0.37 -14.96
N ILE A 41 30.84 -0.30 -14.05
CA ILE A 41 32.19 0.06 -13.60
C ILE A 41 33.16 -0.99 -14.12
N THR A 42 34.17 -0.57 -14.88
CA THR A 42 35.18 -1.45 -15.50
C THR A 42 36.55 -1.07 -15.00
N LEU A 43 37.19 -1.98 -14.27
CA LEU A 43 38.61 -1.92 -13.92
C LEU A 43 39.45 -2.51 -15.05
N LYS A 44 40.55 -1.87 -15.42
CA LYS A 44 41.55 -2.37 -16.39
C LYS A 44 42.95 -2.30 -15.79
N THR A 45 43.73 -3.36 -15.91
CA THR A 45 45.14 -3.38 -15.46
C THR A 45 45.97 -4.38 -16.26
N ASN A 46 47.21 -4.04 -16.59
CA ASN A 46 48.20 -4.95 -17.18
C ASN A 46 49.18 -5.52 -16.14
N THR A 47 48.98 -5.22 -14.86
CA THR A 47 49.93 -5.54 -13.80
C THR A 47 49.35 -6.56 -12.83
N GLU A 48 50.16 -7.55 -12.45
CA GLU A 48 49.81 -8.55 -11.44
C GLU A 48 50.08 -8.01 -10.03
N GLY A 49 49.10 -8.14 -9.13
CA GLY A 49 49.21 -7.65 -7.76
C GLY A 49 47.91 -7.80 -6.98
N ASN A 50 47.95 -7.49 -5.69
CA ASN A 50 46.75 -7.48 -4.86
C ASN A 50 45.97 -6.18 -5.10
N VAL A 51 44.76 -6.31 -5.64
CA VAL A 51 43.88 -5.18 -5.96
C VAL A 51 43.09 -4.80 -4.72
N LYS A 52 43.29 -3.58 -4.20
CA LYS A 52 42.42 -2.98 -3.19
C LYS A 52 41.42 -2.08 -3.91
N PHE A 53 40.19 -2.58 -4.05
CA PHE A 53 39.09 -1.83 -4.63
C PHE A 53 37.81 -2.10 -3.84
N GLU A 54 37.19 -1.03 -3.37
CA GLU A 54 35.90 -1.07 -2.68
C GLU A 54 34.92 -0.21 -3.49
N LEU A 55 33.74 -0.78 -3.72
CA LEU A 55 32.63 -0.05 -4.32
C LEU A 55 31.96 0.80 -3.22
N PRO A 56 31.37 1.96 -3.57
CA PRO A 56 30.55 2.71 -2.62
C PRO A 56 29.42 1.84 -2.06
N ASP A 57 29.08 2.00 -0.78
CA ASP A 57 28.00 1.25 -0.13
C ASP A 57 26.64 1.45 -0.84
N GLU A 58 26.44 2.60 -1.47
CA GLU A 58 25.25 2.97 -2.23
C GLU A 58 25.16 2.31 -3.62
N PHE A 59 26.24 1.67 -4.08
CA PHE A 59 26.24 0.94 -5.35
C PHE A 59 25.76 -0.50 -5.15
N VAL A 60 24.55 -0.78 -5.63
CA VAL A 60 23.97 -2.12 -5.59
C VAL A 60 24.41 -2.89 -6.84
N GLN A 61 25.32 -3.85 -6.65
CA GLN A 61 25.76 -4.71 -7.74
C GLN A 61 24.62 -5.64 -8.21
N SER A 62 24.35 -5.63 -9.51
CA SER A 62 23.40 -6.50 -10.19
C SER A 62 24.15 -7.53 -11.06
N GLY A 63 24.17 -8.78 -10.60
CA GLY A 63 24.75 -9.90 -11.35
C GLY A 63 26.24 -10.17 -11.06
N PRO A 64 26.81 -11.19 -11.72
CA PRO A 64 28.17 -11.63 -11.44
C PRO A 64 29.21 -10.63 -11.97
N THR A 65 30.34 -10.55 -11.27
CA THR A 65 31.52 -9.82 -11.76
C THR A 65 32.10 -10.57 -12.95
N HIS A 66 32.26 -9.89 -14.09
CA HIS A 66 32.86 -10.48 -15.28
C HIS A 66 34.33 -10.11 -15.37
N SER A 67 35.22 -11.10 -15.43
CA SER A 67 36.66 -10.88 -15.55
C SER A 67 37.23 -11.57 -16.79
N GLY A 68 38.25 -10.99 -17.42
CA GLY A 68 38.91 -11.59 -18.57
C GLY A 68 40.17 -10.84 -18.98
N MET A 69 40.80 -11.28 -20.06
CA MET A 69 41.88 -10.56 -20.74
C MET A 69 41.36 -9.95 -22.04
N SER A 70 41.84 -8.76 -22.37
CA SER A 70 41.54 -8.06 -23.62
C SER A 70 42.78 -7.32 -24.12
N SER A 71 42.72 -6.78 -25.33
CA SER A 71 43.76 -5.93 -25.88
C SER A 71 43.15 -4.75 -26.61
N SER A 72 43.73 -3.57 -26.43
CA SER A 72 43.40 -2.35 -27.19
C SER A 72 44.60 -1.92 -28.03
N VAL A 73 44.35 -1.21 -29.12
CA VAL A 73 45.41 -0.60 -29.93
C VAL A 73 45.40 0.89 -29.64
N ASP A 74 46.47 1.40 -29.04
CA ASP A 74 46.67 2.83 -28.84
C ASP A 74 47.48 3.41 -30.02
N TYR A 75 47.01 4.55 -30.55
CA TYR A 75 47.63 5.29 -31.64
C TYR A 75 48.22 6.63 -31.19
N SER A 76 48.24 6.90 -29.89
CA SER A 76 48.68 8.17 -29.29
C SER A 76 50.06 8.67 -29.77
N ASN A 77 50.97 7.76 -30.13
CA ASN A 77 52.33 8.07 -30.60
C ASN A 77 52.53 7.93 -32.13
N GLY A 78 51.46 7.79 -32.93
CA GLY A 78 51.55 7.64 -34.40
C GLY A 78 52.09 6.29 -34.89
N LYS A 79 52.43 5.37 -33.97
CA LYS A 79 52.66 3.94 -34.19
C LYS A 79 51.62 3.19 -33.37
N GLY A 80 50.98 2.17 -33.95
CA GLY A 80 49.99 1.36 -33.24
C GLY A 80 50.65 0.48 -32.19
N GLU A 81 50.39 0.77 -30.92
CA GLU A 81 50.86 -0.02 -29.78
C GLU A 81 49.73 -0.90 -29.25
N VAL A 82 49.96 -2.21 -29.17
CA VAL A 82 48.96 -3.16 -28.64
C VAL A 82 49.13 -3.26 -27.13
N ILE A 83 48.18 -2.70 -26.40
CA ILE A 83 48.11 -2.75 -24.94
C ILE A 83 47.25 -3.95 -24.56
N ARG A 84 47.83 -4.93 -23.86
CA ARG A 84 47.10 -6.08 -23.31
C ARG A 84 46.78 -5.80 -21.85
N PHE A 85 45.55 -6.07 -21.43
CA PHE A 85 45.13 -5.84 -20.06
C PHE A 85 44.11 -6.89 -19.61
N SER A 86 44.13 -7.17 -18.31
CA SER A 86 43.04 -7.82 -17.60
C SER A 86 41.95 -6.78 -17.27
N PHE A 87 40.70 -7.21 -17.26
CA PHE A 87 39.59 -6.36 -16.84
C PHE A 87 38.68 -7.07 -15.84
N GLN A 88 38.03 -6.28 -14.99
CA GLN A 88 36.92 -6.70 -14.13
C GLN A 88 35.77 -5.72 -14.31
N LYS A 89 34.58 -6.26 -14.62
CA LYS A 89 33.38 -5.48 -14.90
C LYS A 89 32.31 -5.76 -13.84
N PHE A 90 31.89 -4.70 -13.17
CA PHE A 90 30.82 -4.67 -12.19
C PHE A 90 29.63 -3.93 -12.82
N SER A 91 28.48 -4.58 -12.86
CA SER A 91 27.23 -3.96 -13.32
C SER A 91 26.29 -3.82 -12.13
N GLY A 92 25.60 -2.69 -12.02
CA GLY A 92 24.77 -2.38 -10.86
C GLY A 92 24.00 -1.07 -11.05
N TYR A 93 23.51 -0.50 -9.96
CA TYR A 93 22.83 0.80 -9.96
C TYR A 93 23.01 1.48 -8.60
N PHE A 94 22.77 2.79 -8.56
CA PHE A 94 22.71 3.55 -7.31
C PHE A 94 21.27 3.70 -6.84
N ASP A 95 21.01 3.42 -5.56
CA ASP A 95 19.66 3.47 -4.97
C ASP A 95 19.32 4.82 -4.31
N THR A 96 20.30 5.72 -4.23
CA THR A 96 20.24 7.01 -3.54
C THR A 96 20.79 8.10 -4.44
N GLU A 97 20.21 9.30 -4.34
CA GLU A 97 20.64 10.49 -5.11
C GLU A 97 21.91 11.09 -4.51
N GLY A 98 22.84 11.54 -5.33
CA GLY A 98 24.11 12.08 -4.85
C GLY A 98 25.21 12.15 -5.91
N GLU A 99 26.38 12.60 -5.50
CA GLU A 99 27.61 12.51 -6.29
C GLU A 99 28.56 11.51 -5.62
N TYR A 100 28.81 10.38 -6.29
CA TYR A 100 29.62 9.29 -5.76
C TYR A 100 30.98 9.27 -6.44
N LYS A 101 32.04 9.32 -5.62
CA LYS A 101 33.42 9.18 -6.10
C LYS A 101 33.81 7.72 -6.09
N ILE A 102 34.18 7.18 -7.25
CA ILE A 102 34.65 5.79 -7.36
C ILE A 102 36.15 5.79 -7.64
N GLY A 103 36.89 4.98 -6.89
CA GLY A 103 38.35 4.94 -6.89
C GLY A 103 38.98 6.03 -5.99
N PRO A 104 40.31 6.13 -5.97
CA PRO A 104 41.26 5.44 -6.84
C PRO A 104 41.40 3.95 -6.50
N ILE A 105 41.69 3.14 -7.51
CA ILE A 105 42.06 1.73 -7.32
C ILE A 105 43.55 1.68 -7.02
N LYS A 106 43.94 0.95 -5.99
CA LYS A 106 45.35 0.78 -5.62
C LYS A 106 45.78 -0.66 -5.84
N ILE A 107 46.87 -0.85 -6.60
CA ILE A 107 47.50 -2.16 -6.81
C ILE A 107 48.89 -2.13 -6.22
N GLN A 108 49.16 -3.06 -5.31
CA GLN A 108 50.50 -3.24 -4.74
C GLN A 108 51.30 -4.21 -5.61
N THR A 109 52.35 -3.71 -6.25
CA THR A 109 53.23 -4.45 -7.18
C THR A 109 54.59 -4.68 -6.54
N ALA A 110 55.46 -5.47 -7.18
CA ALA A 110 56.83 -5.67 -6.70
C ALA A 110 57.68 -4.38 -6.76
N ASN A 111 57.26 -3.41 -7.57
CA ASN A 111 58.00 -2.18 -7.87
C ASN A 111 57.42 -0.94 -7.15
N GLY A 112 56.28 -1.06 -6.47
CA GLY A 112 55.63 0.04 -5.75
C GLY A 112 54.11 -0.09 -5.67
N GLU A 113 53.43 0.97 -5.23
CA GLU A 113 51.97 1.09 -5.31
C GLU A 113 51.61 1.90 -6.55
N ILE A 114 50.66 1.40 -7.34
CA ILE A 114 50.12 2.09 -8.52
C ILE A 114 48.66 2.41 -8.28
N GLU A 115 48.26 3.65 -8.60
CA GLU A 115 46.91 4.16 -8.37
C GLU A 115 46.22 4.60 -9.66
N SER A 116 44.93 4.30 -9.77
CA SER A 116 44.10 4.80 -10.88
C SER A 116 43.63 6.23 -10.61
N LYS A 117 43.01 6.85 -11.63
CA LYS A 117 42.20 8.06 -11.39
C LYS A 117 40.94 7.69 -10.61
N SER A 118 40.33 8.68 -9.98
CA SER A 118 38.95 8.57 -9.47
C SER A 118 37.97 9.17 -10.46
N VAL A 119 36.79 8.59 -10.57
CA VAL A 119 35.72 9.09 -11.45
C VAL A 119 34.51 9.46 -10.58
N MET A 120 33.93 10.64 -10.85
CA MET A 120 32.70 11.09 -10.20
C MET A 120 31.49 10.59 -10.98
N VAL A 121 30.55 9.94 -10.31
CA VAL A 121 29.24 9.55 -10.83
C VAL A 121 28.18 10.45 -10.24
N LYS A 122 27.38 11.12 -11.08
CA LYS A 122 26.26 11.96 -10.63
C LYS A 122 24.96 11.18 -10.76
N VAL A 123 24.27 10.98 -9.65
CA VAL A 123 22.99 10.28 -9.58
C VAL A 123 21.91 11.29 -9.25
N HIS A 124 21.05 11.57 -10.21
CA HIS A 124 19.94 12.51 -10.05
C HIS A 124 18.63 11.76 -9.77
N LYS A 125 17.67 12.47 -9.17
CA LYS A 125 16.27 12.01 -9.15
C LYS A 125 15.84 11.74 -10.59
N LEU A 126 15.14 10.63 -10.82
CA LEU A 126 14.48 10.34 -12.10
C LEU A 126 13.66 11.57 -12.52
N GLN A 127 14.05 12.25 -13.59
CA GLN A 127 13.43 13.51 -13.95
C GLN A 127 12.14 13.21 -14.72
N ASN A 128 11.01 13.48 -14.06
CA ASN A 128 9.71 13.29 -14.70
C ASN A 128 9.48 14.37 -15.76
N MET A 129 9.76 14.04 -17.02
CA MET A 129 9.57 14.93 -18.17
C MET A 129 8.13 14.95 -18.68
N ILE A 130 7.17 14.45 -17.91
CA ILE A 130 5.75 14.52 -18.27
C ILE A 130 5.15 15.76 -17.60
N SER A 131 4.62 16.65 -18.44
CA SER A 131 3.86 17.84 -18.02
C SER A 131 2.43 17.47 -17.65
N GLU A 132 1.83 18.20 -16.70
CA GLU A 132 0.38 18.14 -16.43
C GLU A 132 -0.45 18.61 -17.63
N ASP A 133 0.06 19.58 -18.39
CA ASP A 133 -0.56 20.03 -19.65
C ASP A 133 -0.29 19.00 -20.76
N PRO A 134 -1.32 18.32 -21.29
CA PRO A 134 -1.16 17.27 -22.29
C PRO A 134 -0.56 17.81 -23.60
N SER A 135 -0.79 19.08 -23.94
CA SER A 135 -0.26 19.70 -25.17
C SER A 135 1.26 19.69 -25.23
N LYS A 136 1.92 19.73 -24.06
CA LYS A 136 3.37 19.72 -23.93
C LYS A 136 4.01 18.33 -24.00
N ASN A 137 3.20 17.27 -24.03
CA ASN A 137 3.67 15.88 -24.12
C ASN A 137 3.40 15.24 -25.49
N MET A 138 2.96 16.03 -26.48
CA MET A 138 2.59 15.56 -27.83
C MET A 138 3.77 15.05 -28.67
N ASP A 139 4.99 15.26 -28.20
CA ASP A 139 6.22 14.63 -28.72
C ASP A 139 6.26 13.12 -28.46
N LYS A 140 5.46 12.62 -27.50
CA LYS A 140 5.35 11.19 -27.15
C LYS A 140 4.15 10.56 -27.82
N ALA A 141 4.34 9.35 -28.36
CA ALA A 141 3.24 8.58 -28.98
C ALA A 141 2.18 8.14 -27.96
N ILE A 142 2.61 7.80 -26.75
CA ILE A 142 1.74 7.47 -25.61
C ILE A 142 2.30 8.14 -24.35
N PHE A 143 1.44 8.74 -23.54
CA PHE A 143 1.79 9.26 -22.22
C PHE A 143 0.60 9.24 -21.27
N GLY A 144 0.86 9.37 -19.97
CA GLY A 144 -0.19 9.42 -18.94
C GLY A 144 -0.05 10.64 -18.05
N ILE A 145 -1.16 11.20 -17.58
CA ILE A 145 -1.19 12.29 -16.61
C ILE A 145 -2.11 11.96 -15.44
N ILE A 146 -1.82 12.51 -14.27
CA ILE A 146 -2.71 12.50 -13.11
C ILE A 146 -3.66 13.69 -13.24
N GLU A 147 -4.94 13.40 -13.40
CA GLU A 147 -6.00 14.38 -13.25
C GLU A 147 -6.37 14.48 -11.76
N GLN A 148 -6.51 15.71 -11.28
CA GLN A 148 -6.96 16.00 -9.92
C GLN A 148 -8.13 16.96 -9.95
N SER A 149 -9.11 16.76 -9.07
CA SER A 149 -10.30 17.62 -9.03
C SER A 149 -9.98 19.07 -8.63
N LYS A 150 -9.01 19.27 -7.73
CA LYS A 150 -8.55 20.59 -7.26
C LYS A 150 -7.06 20.56 -6.89
N LYS A 151 -6.37 21.71 -7.03
CA LYS A 151 -4.97 21.89 -6.57
C LYS A 151 -4.88 22.36 -5.12
N GLU A 152 -5.91 23.06 -4.66
CA GLU A 152 -6.04 23.53 -3.29
C GLU A 152 -7.41 23.12 -2.75
N ILE A 153 -7.42 22.54 -1.55
CA ILE A 153 -8.63 22.10 -0.83
C ILE A 153 -8.57 22.57 0.62
N TYR A 154 -9.69 22.53 1.32
CA TYR A 154 -9.73 22.74 2.77
C TYR A 154 -9.55 21.42 3.53
N GLU A 155 -9.11 21.49 4.78
CA GLU A 155 -9.13 20.35 5.70
C GLU A 155 -10.54 19.76 5.79
N GLY A 156 -10.65 18.42 5.77
CA GLY A 156 -11.93 17.72 5.71
C GLY A 156 -12.59 17.68 4.31
N GLN A 157 -12.11 18.44 3.32
CA GLN A 157 -12.57 18.31 1.94
C GLN A 157 -11.86 17.13 1.23
N PRO A 158 -12.59 16.26 0.52
CA PRO A 158 -11.95 15.22 -0.28
C PRO A 158 -11.35 15.77 -1.58
N ILE A 159 -10.36 15.06 -2.11
CA ILE A 159 -9.82 15.24 -3.47
C ILE A 159 -10.02 13.97 -4.29
N ILE A 160 -10.34 14.12 -5.57
CA ILE A 160 -10.41 13.00 -6.52
C ILE A 160 -9.14 13.02 -7.34
N LEU A 161 -8.49 11.86 -7.43
CA LEU A 161 -7.39 11.62 -8.34
C LEU A 161 -7.78 10.53 -9.36
N GLU A 162 -7.37 10.72 -10.60
CA GLU A 162 -7.63 9.77 -11.69
C GLU A 162 -6.47 9.78 -12.68
N GLY A 163 -6.02 8.62 -13.11
CA GLY A 163 -5.03 8.52 -14.18
C GLY A 163 -5.72 8.67 -15.52
N LYS A 164 -5.16 9.47 -16.42
CA LYS A 164 -5.63 9.61 -17.80
C LYS A 164 -4.50 9.37 -18.77
N VAL A 165 -4.69 8.44 -19.67
CA VAL A 165 -3.71 8.07 -20.70
C VAL A 165 -4.13 8.68 -22.02
N TYR A 166 -3.16 9.21 -22.76
CA TYR A 166 -3.29 9.78 -24.09
C TYR A 166 -2.46 8.96 -25.06
N SER A 167 -3.05 8.58 -26.19
CA SER A 167 -2.39 7.75 -27.20
C SER A 167 -2.68 8.26 -28.61
N GLN A 168 -1.62 8.41 -29.40
CA GLN A 168 -1.68 8.65 -30.85
C GLN A 168 -1.74 7.33 -31.66
N ILE A 169 -1.67 6.18 -30.98
CA ILE A 169 -1.69 4.84 -31.57
C ILE A 169 -2.71 3.94 -30.86
N ASP A 170 -3.11 2.84 -31.49
CA ASP A 170 -4.17 1.99 -30.95
C ASP A 170 -3.68 1.15 -29.78
N ILE A 171 -4.32 1.35 -28.62
CA ILE A 171 -4.04 0.58 -27.40
C ILE A 171 -4.88 -0.70 -27.42
N LEU A 172 -4.21 -1.85 -27.51
CA LEU A 172 -4.86 -3.16 -27.51
C LEU A 172 -5.26 -3.58 -26.08
N GLN A 173 -4.32 -3.47 -25.13
CA GLN A 173 -4.51 -3.96 -23.76
C GLN A 173 -3.76 -3.12 -22.72
N VAL A 174 -4.36 -3.03 -21.53
CA VAL A 174 -3.74 -2.47 -20.33
C VAL A 174 -3.19 -3.62 -19.46
N GLU A 175 -1.93 -3.53 -19.08
CA GLU A 175 -1.21 -4.48 -18.23
C GLU A 175 -0.59 -3.75 -17.02
N ASN A 176 -0.53 -4.42 -15.86
CA ASN A 176 0.25 -3.98 -14.69
C ASN A 176 0.08 -2.50 -14.28
N PHE A 177 -1.16 -2.05 -14.07
CA PHE A 177 -1.42 -0.72 -13.51
C PHE A 177 -1.01 -0.65 -12.03
N ASN A 178 -0.01 0.18 -11.75
CA ASN A 178 0.39 0.57 -10.40
C ASN A 178 -0.09 2.00 -10.16
N THR A 179 -1.03 2.17 -9.23
CA THR A 179 -1.71 3.45 -9.01
C THR A 179 -0.76 4.55 -8.50
N PHE A 180 -1.19 5.80 -8.67
CA PHE A 180 -0.54 6.97 -8.09
C PHE A 180 -0.59 6.90 -6.55
N LYS A 181 0.34 7.58 -5.87
CA LYS A 181 0.40 7.56 -4.39
C LYS A 181 0.34 8.97 -3.84
N PHE A 182 -0.55 9.20 -2.88
CA PHE A 182 -0.57 10.42 -2.09
C PHE A 182 0.48 10.30 -0.98
N GLU A 183 1.49 11.17 -0.98
CA GLU A 183 2.64 11.11 -0.06
C GLU A 183 2.31 11.78 1.29
N GLY A 184 1.31 11.25 2.01
CA GLY A 184 0.86 11.76 3.30
C GLY A 184 -0.18 10.85 3.97
N PRO A 185 -0.53 11.13 5.24
CA PRO A 185 -1.60 10.41 5.91
C PRO A 185 -2.95 10.79 5.28
N ALA A 186 -3.65 9.80 4.75
CA ALA A 186 -4.94 9.97 4.12
C ALA A 186 -5.72 8.65 4.11
N GLU A 187 -7.04 8.76 4.17
CA GLU A 187 -7.97 7.68 3.88
C GLU A 187 -8.27 7.65 2.38
N ILE A 188 -8.16 6.48 1.74
CA ILE A 188 -8.29 6.33 0.29
C ILE A 188 -9.39 5.33 -0.05
N HIS A 189 -10.35 5.78 -0.86
CA HIS A 189 -11.47 4.97 -1.36
C HIS A 189 -11.39 4.85 -2.88
N SER A 190 -11.31 3.63 -3.40
CA SER A 190 -11.38 3.41 -4.85
C SER A 190 -12.82 3.55 -5.33
N LEU A 191 -13.06 4.43 -6.31
CA LEU A 191 -14.39 4.68 -6.87
C LEU A 191 -14.69 3.86 -8.13
N GLN A 192 -13.71 3.12 -8.65
CA GLN A 192 -13.85 2.36 -9.88
C GLN A 192 -13.28 0.95 -9.71
N ASN A 193 -14.17 -0.04 -9.73
CA ASN A 193 -13.83 -1.46 -9.65
C ASN A 193 -13.79 -2.15 -11.03
N SER A 194 -14.16 -1.44 -12.11
CA SER A 194 -14.25 -2.02 -13.45
C SER A 194 -12.98 -1.76 -14.26
N ASN A 195 -12.34 -2.84 -14.70
CA ASN A 195 -11.25 -2.82 -15.69
C ASN A 195 -11.74 -2.44 -17.11
N GLN A 196 -13.00 -2.02 -17.27
CA GLN A 196 -13.52 -1.53 -18.55
C GLN A 196 -13.00 -0.12 -18.80
N VAL A 197 -11.91 -0.09 -19.55
CA VAL A 197 -11.29 1.11 -20.09
C VAL A 197 -12.24 1.69 -21.14
N SER A 198 -13.02 2.70 -20.76
CA SER A 198 -13.83 3.45 -21.72
C SER A 198 -12.91 4.35 -22.54
N ARG A 199 -12.70 3.99 -23.82
CA ARG A 199 -11.92 4.78 -24.75
C ARG A 199 -12.75 5.97 -25.24
N GLN A 200 -12.16 7.15 -25.19
CA GLN A 200 -12.72 8.40 -25.68
C GLN A 200 -11.75 9.00 -26.71
N TYR A 201 -12.22 9.96 -27.51
CA TYR A 201 -11.38 10.71 -28.44
C TYR A 201 -11.37 12.18 -27.99
N GLU A 202 -10.19 12.79 -27.97
CA GLU A 202 -9.99 14.20 -27.65
C GLU A 202 -9.08 14.85 -28.68
N VAL A 203 -9.24 16.16 -28.88
CA VAL A 203 -8.34 16.96 -29.73
C VAL A 203 -7.33 17.66 -28.85
N VAL A 204 -6.05 17.31 -28.98
CA VAL A 204 -4.96 17.96 -28.24
C VAL A 204 -3.96 18.56 -29.23
N SER A 205 -3.72 19.86 -29.14
CA SER A 205 -2.85 20.59 -30.09
C SER A 205 -3.22 20.36 -31.57
N GLY A 206 -4.52 20.24 -31.86
CA GLY A 206 -5.04 20.01 -33.21
C GLY A 206 -4.89 18.59 -33.75
N LYS A 207 -4.50 17.62 -32.92
CA LYS A 207 -4.43 16.20 -33.26
C LYS A 207 -5.49 15.40 -32.50
N ASP A 208 -6.14 14.47 -33.20
CA ASP A 208 -7.03 13.50 -32.57
C ASP A 208 -6.21 12.47 -31.79
N VAL A 209 -6.52 12.31 -30.51
CA VAL A 209 -5.86 11.36 -29.61
C VAL A 209 -6.90 10.52 -28.90
N VAL A 210 -6.62 9.23 -28.77
CA VAL A 210 -7.42 8.32 -27.95
C VAL A 210 -7.06 8.54 -26.50
N THR A 211 -8.06 8.74 -25.65
CA THR A 211 -7.90 8.87 -24.22
C THR A 211 -8.65 7.78 -23.47
N PHE A 212 -8.13 7.42 -22.30
CA PHE A 212 -8.89 6.62 -21.36
C PHE A 212 -8.48 6.93 -19.92
N LYS A 213 -9.42 6.70 -19.01
CA LYS A 213 -9.28 6.96 -17.58
C LYS A 213 -9.13 5.67 -16.79
N ILE A 214 -8.33 5.70 -15.72
CA ILE A 214 -8.03 4.55 -14.89
C ILE A 214 -7.70 4.96 -13.45
N GLY A 215 -8.04 4.09 -12.49
CA GLY A 215 -7.61 4.22 -11.10
C GLY A 215 -8.28 5.35 -10.34
N LYS A 216 -9.52 5.72 -10.69
CA LYS A 216 -10.26 6.79 -10.01
C LYS A 216 -10.39 6.52 -8.51
N SER A 217 -9.84 7.43 -7.71
CA SER A 217 -9.77 7.30 -6.25
C SER A 217 -10.20 8.60 -5.58
N LEU A 218 -10.96 8.47 -4.50
CA LEU A 218 -11.35 9.53 -3.59
C LEU A 218 -10.41 9.49 -2.37
N ILE A 219 -9.82 10.62 -2.04
CA ILE A 219 -8.81 10.73 -0.99
C ILE A 219 -9.27 11.78 0.02
N PHE A 220 -9.25 11.42 1.29
CA PHE A 220 -9.46 12.32 2.43
C PHE A 220 -8.12 12.53 3.15
N PRO A 221 -7.43 13.66 2.94
CA PRO A 221 -6.20 13.95 3.67
C PRO A 221 -6.47 14.24 5.14
N ASP A 222 -5.62 13.69 6.02
CA ASP A 222 -5.81 13.80 7.47
C ASP A 222 -5.24 15.10 8.06
N LYS A 223 -4.35 15.78 7.33
CA LYS A 223 -3.59 16.94 7.83
C LYS A 223 -3.44 18.03 6.78
N THR A 224 -3.37 19.27 7.26
CA THR A 224 -3.04 20.44 6.44
C THR A 224 -1.58 20.45 5.99
N GLY A 225 -1.30 21.10 4.86
CA GLY A 225 0.05 21.19 4.32
C GLY A 225 0.11 21.08 2.80
N ASN A 226 1.32 20.89 2.27
CA ASN A 226 1.55 20.63 0.86
C ASN A 226 2.03 19.19 0.69
N TYR A 227 1.31 18.41 -0.10
CA TYR A 227 1.60 17.00 -0.32
C TYR A 227 1.91 16.74 -1.78
N GLU A 228 2.87 15.85 -2.01
CA GLU A 228 3.23 15.35 -3.34
C GLU A 228 2.35 14.16 -3.69
N ILE A 229 2.00 14.04 -4.97
CA ILE A 229 1.31 12.90 -5.53
C ILE A 229 2.29 12.25 -6.50
N SER A 230 2.77 11.07 -6.11
CA SER A 230 3.68 10.26 -6.88
C SER A 230 3.01 9.69 -8.13
N PRO A 231 3.76 9.58 -9.26
CA PRO A 231 3.27 9.05 -10.52
C PRO A 231 2.63 7.66 -10.41
N PHE A 232 1.64 7.40 -11.26
CA PHE A 232 1.24 6.03 -11.57
C PHE A 232 2.16 5.44 -12.65
N GLU A 233 2.24 4.12 -12.69
CA GLU A 233 2.92 3.37 -13.74
C GLU A 233 1.97 2.37 -14.39
N ILE A 234 2.10 2.15 -15.68
CA ILE A 234 1.25 1.22 -16.43
C ILE A 234 2.03 0.64 -17.60
N ILE A 235 1.73 -0.60 -17.97
CA ILE A 235 2.27 -1.22 -19.19
C ILE A 235 1.13 -1.31 -20.20
N LEU A 236 1.37 -0.87 -21.43
CA LEU A 236 0.38 -0.86 -22.49
C LEU A 236 0.87 -1.70 -23.66
N LEU A 237 0.06 -2.65 -24.09
CA LEU A 237 0.23 -3.34 -25.37
C LEU A 237 -0.46 -2.50 -26.45
N TYR A 238 0.28 -2.10 -27.46
CA TYR A 238 -0.23 -1.27 -28.55
C TYR A 238 0.17 -1.82 -29.92
N ASP A 239 -0.59 -1.44 -30.94
CA ASP A 239 -0.30 -1.73 -32.33
C ASP A 239 0.16 -0.46 -33.05
N ASP A 240 1.41 -0.45 -33.52
CA ASP A 240 1.94 0.63 -34.34
C ASP A 240 1.94 0.15 -35.80
N PRO A 241 1.16 0.77 -36.71
CA PRO A 241 1.08 0.38 -38.11
C PRO A 241 2.43 0.35 -38.85
N ARG A 242 3.47 0.97 -38.29
CA ARG A 242 4.83 0.99 -38.85
C ARG A 242 5.66 -0.23 -38.45
N LYS A 243 5.17 -1.10 -37.56
CA LYS A 243 5.87 -2.26 -37.01
C LYS A 243 5.14 -3.56 -37.35
N LEU A 244 5.89 -4.67 -37.32
CA LEU A 244 5.38 -5.99 -37.74
C LEU A 244 4.59 -6.72 -36.64
N PHE A 245 4.84 -6.37 -35.37
CA PHE A 245 4.24 -7.02 -34.20
C PHE A 245 3.86 -5.96 -33.15
N PRO A 246 2.85 -6.22 -32.32
CA PRO A 246 2.51 -5.38 -31.18
C PRO A 246 3.68 -5.21 -30.21
N GLU A 247 3.76 -4.04 -29.58
CA GLU A 247 4.81 -3.69 -28.63
C GLU A 247 4.25 -3.29 -27.28
N ARG A 248 5.12 -3.34 -26.26
CA ARG A 248 4.81 -2.89 -24.90
C ARG A 248 5.48 -1.56 -24.62
N ALA A 249 4.70 -0.58 -24.17
CA ALA A 249 5.21 0.66 -23.60
C ALA A 249 4.99 0.67 -22.09
N LYS A 250 6.07 0.87 -21.32
CA LYS A 250 5.96 1.24 -19.91
C LYS A 250 5.74 2.75 -19.84
N ILE A 251 4.58 3.16 -19.36
CA ILE A 251 4.21 4.56 -19.15
C ILE A 251 4.32 4.89 -17.67
N ARG A 252 4.91 6.05 -17.38
CA ARG A 252 4.94 6.67 -16.06
C ARG A 252 4.34 8.06 -16.20
N SER A 253 3.41 8.41 -15.32
CA SER A 253 2.71 9.70 -15.39
C SER A 253 3.55 10.85 -14.86
N ASN A 254 3.02 12.09 -14.91
CA ASN A 254 3.58 13.22 -14.17
C ASN A 254 3.49 13.02 -12.64
N THR A 255 4.27 13.81 -11.92
CA THR A 255 4.10 14.08 -10.48
C THR A 255 3.26 15.34 -10.35
N THR A 256 2.41 15.43 -9.32
CA THR A 256 1.67 16.66 -9.00
C THR A 256 1.69 16.96 -7.50
N LYS A 257 1.12 18.09 -7.09
CA LYS A 257 1.03 18.51 -5.69
C LYS A 257 -0.36 19.05 -5.39
N VAL A 258 -0.79 18.85 -4.16
CA VAL A 258 -2.02 19.42 -3.60
C VAL A 258 -1.71 20.15 -2.30
N ARG A 259 -2.35 21.31 -2.12
CA ARG A 259 -2.29 22.10 -0.89
C ARG A 259 -3.59 21.97 -0.10
N ILE A 260 -3.49 21.57 1.16
CA ILE A 260 -4.61 21.48 2.09
C ILE A 260 -4.52 22.66 3.05
N LYS A 261 -5.51 23.53 2.98
CA LYS A 261 -5.66 24.73 3.80
C LYS A 261 -6.40 24.38 5.10
N PRO A 262 -6.06 24.99 6.24
CA PRO A 262 -6.92 24.90 7.42
C PRO A 262 -8.29 25.53 7.13
N LEU A 263 -9.31 25.12 7.88
CA LEU A 263 -10.58 25.83 7.92
C LEU A 263 -10.38 27.25 8.48
N PRO A 264 -11.19 28.24 8.07
CA PRO A 264 -11.05 29.60 8.56
C PRO A 264 -11.39 29.70 10.06
N ASP A 265 -10.85 30.74 10.71
CA ASP A 265 -11.17 31.06 12.09
C ASP A 265 -12.68 31.37 12.28
N GLY A 266 -13.16 31.33 13.52
CA GLY A 266 -14.56 31.64 13.85
C GLY A 266 -15.49 30.43 13.82
N THR A 267 -14.96 29.23 14.07
CA THR A 267 -15.71 27.98 14.15
C THR A 267 -16.90 28.09 15.13
N PRO A 268 -18.15 27.88 14.69
CA PRO A 268 -19.32 27.90 15.56
C PRO A 268 -19.29 26.81 16.62
N ASN A 269 -19.91 27.05 17.79
CA ASN A 269 -20.01 26.04 18.86
C ASN A 269 -20.80 24.78 18.46
N SER A 270 -21.69 24.91 17.48
CA SER A 270 -22.48 23.83 16.86
C SER A 270 -21.76 23.13 15.70
N PHE A 271 -20.50 23.48 15.41
CA PHE A 271 -19.73 22.83 14.35
C PHE A 271 -19.44 21.37 14.70
N ILE A 272 -19.77 20.47 13.78
CA ILE A 272 -19.65 19.01 13.98
C ILE A 272 -18.50 18.40 13.15
N GLY A 273 -17.52 19.20 12.72
CA GLY A 273 -16.42 18.72 11.86
C GLY A 273 -16.84 18.46 10.40
N ALA A 274 -18.06 18.82 10.03
CA ALA A 274 -18.62 18.57 8.70
C ALA A 274 -18.14 19.60 7.67
N VAL A 275 -17.68 19.13 6.52
CA VAL A 275 -17.15 19.92 5.39
C VAL A 275 -17.78 19.38 4.10
N GLY A 276 -18.58 20.22 3.43
CA GLY A 276 -19.48 19.78 2.36
C GLY A 276 -20.87 20.41 2.49
N HIS A 277 -21.91 19.68 2.09
CA HIS A 277 -23.29 20.15 2.15
C HIS A 277 -24.13 19.19 2.98
N PHE A 278 -24.79 19.70 4.01
CA PHE A 278 -25.49 18.90 5.01
C PHE A 278 -26.80 19.52 5.46
N ASP A 279 -27.72 18.65 5.86
CA ASP A 279 -28.97 19.00 6.51
C ASP A 279 -29.22 18.05 7.70
N VAL A 280 -30.17 18.40 8.57
CA VAL A 280 -30.46 17.70 9.81
C VAL A 280 -31.97 17.52 10.01
N SER A 281 -32.33 16.36 10.54
CA SER A 281 -33.67 16.11 11.09
C SER A 281 -33.57 15.52 12.49
N ALA A 282 -34.57 15.78 13.34
CA ALA A 282 -34.58 15.32 14.72
C ALA A 282 -35.99 14.90 15.14
N SER A 283 -36.12 13.76 15.82
CA SER A 283 -37.40 13.24 16.29
C SER A 283 -37.26 12.34 17.52
N PHE A 284 -38.23 12.43 18.44
CA PHE A 284 -38.36 11.46 19.52
C PHE A 284 -38.97 10.15 19.01
N ASN A 285 -38.57 9.03 19.63
CA ASN A 285 -39.23 7.74 19.45
C ASN A 285 -40.52 7.67 20.31
N GLY A 286 -41.50 8.52 19.97
CA GLY A 286 -42.77 8.65 20.68
C GLY A 286 -43.15 10.11 20.99
N THR A 287 -44.38 10.31 21.49
CA THR A 287 -44.91 11.63 21.88
C THR A 287 -45.16 11.74 23.37
N THR A 288 -45.05 10.63 24.10
CA THR A 288 -45.33 10.52 25.54
C THR A 288 -44.28 9.65 26.23
N VAL A 289 -43.83 10.04 27.42
CA VAL A 289 -42.95 9.24 28.29
C VAL A 289 -43.34 9.40 29.75
N GLU A 290 -43.16 8.37 30.59
CA GLU A 290 -43.39 8.51 32.03
C GLU A 290 -42.21 9.20 32.73
N GLN A 291 -42.49 9.98 33.78
CA GLN A 291 -41.49 10.60 34.61
C GLN A 291 -40.51 9.57 35.18
N GLY A 292 -39.22 9.86 35.08
CA GLY A 292 -38.10 9.01 35.49
C GLY A 292 -37.67 7.99 34.43
N LYS A 293 -38.42 7.83 33.32
CA LYS A 293 -38.06 6.94 32.21
C LYS A 293 -37.18 7.64 31.17
N VAL A 294 -36.58 6.82 30.31
CA VAL A 294 -35.72 7.23 29.21
C VAL A 294 -36.54 7.29 27.91
N VAL A 295 -36.35 8.34 27.13
CA VAL A 295 -36.85 8.50 25.77
C VAL A 295 -35.67 8.57 24.80
N GLU A 296 -35.86 8.03 23.59
CA GLU A 296 -34.88 8.12 22.51
C GLU A 296 -35.13 9.37 21.66
N LEU A 297 -34.08 10.15 21.41
CA LEU A 297 -34.05 11.24 20.44
C LEU A 297 -33.14 10.84 19.29
N ASN A 298 -33.72 10.63 18.11
CA ASN A 298 -33.00 10.32 16.88
C ASN A 298 -32.66 11.61 16.15
N ILE A 299 -31.37 11.88 15.94
CA ILE A 299 -30.88 13.00 15.14
C ILE A 299 -30.18 12.44 13.91
N ARG A 300 -30.68 12.78 12.73
CA ARG A 300 -30.16 12.31 11.46
C ARG A 300 -29.51 13.45 10.73
N VAL A 301 -28.21 13.32 10.47
CA VAL A 301 -27.44 14.23 9.61
C VAL A 301 -27.28 13.55 8.25
N PHE A 302 -27.64 14.23 7.18
CA PHE A 302 -27.57 13.69 5.82
C PHE A 302 -27.03 14.71 4.84
N GLY A 303 -26.39 14.23 3.77
CA GLY A 303 -25.70 15.09 2.81
C GLY A 303 -24.49 14.41 2.18
N HIS A 304 -23.55 15.23 1.69
CA HIS A 304 -22.30 14.76 1.08
C HIS A 304 -21.10 15.60 1.51
N GLY A 305 -19.92 14.98 1.54
CA GLY A 305 -18.66 15.61 1.95
C GLY A 305 -17.80 14.62 2.74
N ASN A 306 -17.46 14.96 3.98
CA ASN A 306 -16.81 14.05 4.93
C ASN A 306 -17.80 13.45 5.95
N LEU A 307 -19.01 13.07 5.52
CA LEU A 307 -20.09 12.61 6.38
C LEU A 307 -19.68 11.49 7.36
N HIS A 308 -18.77 10.60 6.98
CA HIS A 308 -18.31 9.51 7.83
C HIS A 308 -17.54 9.99 9.06
N ASN A 309 -16.86 11.14 8.95
CA ASN A 309 -15.98 11.71 9.98
C ASN A 309 -16.62 12.79 10.84
N ILE A 310 -17.94 13.02 10.73
CA ILE A 310 -18.62 14.04 11.56
C ILE A 310 -18.77 13.59 13.02
N GLU A 311 -18.76 14.57 13.91
CA GLU A 311 -19.02 14.44 15.34
C GLU A 311 -20.52 14.44 15.67
N ALA A 312 -20.86 13.94 16.85
CA ALA A 312 -22.24 13.91 17.34
C ALA A 312 -22.71 15.33 17.76
N PRO A 313 -23.91 15.78 17.33
CA PRO A 313 -24.43 17.11 17.68
C PRO A 313 -24.63 17.33 19.19
N LYS A 314 -24.01 18.37 19.75
CA LYS A 314 -24.15 18.68 21.19
C LYS A 314 -25.56 19.17 21.52
N LEU A 315 -26.21 18.54 22.49
CA LEU A 315 -27.59 18.88 22.90
C LEU A 315 -27.62 19.89 24.03
N LYS A 316 -28.53 20.87 23.91
CA LYS A 316 -28.94 21.75 25.02
C LYS A 316 -30.27 21.25 25.58
N LEU A 317 -30.21 20.56 26.72
CA LEU A 317 -31.40 20.01 27.36
C LEU A 317 -32.01 20.97 28.40
N PRO A 318 -33.34 21.07 28.50
CA PRO A 318 -34.01 21.85 29.53
C PRO A 318 -33.85 21.20 30.91
N LYS A 319 -34.16 21.95 31.97
CA LYS A 319 -34.09 21.44 33.35
C LYS A 319 -34.98 20.21 33.54
N GLY A 320 -34.40 19.17 34.13
CA GLY A 320 -35.07 17.89 34.36
C GLY A 320 -34.87 16.86 33.27
N MET A 321 -34.19 17.19 32.16
CA MET A 321 -33.71 16.21 31.19
C MET A 321 -32.22 15.95 31.36
N VAL A 322 -31.83 14.68 31.36
CA VAL A 322 -30.43 14.28 31.53
C VAL A 322 -30.05 13.25 30.47
N LEU A 323 -28.89 13.43 29.85
CA LEU A 323 -28.33 12.44 28.92
C LEU A 323 -27.92 11.18 29.67
N TYR A 324 -28.28 10.04 29.10
CA TYR A 324 -27.93 8.72 29.59
C TYR A 324 -26.86 8.10 28.69
N GLY A 325 -25.60 8.43 28.96
CA GLY A 325 -24.45 7.96 28.18
C GLY A 325 -24.24 8.70 26.86
N ASP A 326 -23.34 8.15 26.05
CA ASP A 326 -23.04 8.63 24.69
C ASP A 326 -24.11 8.12 23.70
N PRO A 327 -24.37 8.86 22.61
CA PRO A 327 -25.36 8.42 21.61
C PRO A 327 -24.91 7.16 20.88
N GLU A 328 -25.86 6.30 20.56
CA GLU A 328 -25.64 5.22 19.59
C GLU A 328 -25.53 5.81 18.17
N VAL A 329 -24.65 5.25 17.35
CA VAL A 329 -24.34 5.76 16.01
C VAL A 329 -24.57 4.67 14.97
N GLU A 330 -25.44 4.96 14.00
CA GLU A 330 -25.68 4.13 12.83
C GLU A 330 -25.40 4.94 11.56
N ASP A 331 -24.71 4.35 10.58
CA ASP A 331 -24.43 5.00 9.30
C ASP A 331 -24.95 4.21 8.10
N SER A 332 -25.34 4.95 7.06
CA SER A 332 -25.69 4.44 5.74
C SER A 332 -25.01 5.35 4.74
N ILE A 333 -23.73 5.06 4.48
CA ILE A 333 -22.81 5.92 3.74
C ILE A 333 -22.25 5.17 2.54
N THR A 334 -22.15 5.87 1.41
CA THR A 334 -21.47 5.43 0.20
C THR A 334 -20.44 6.47 -0.22
N PHE A 335 -19.38 6.04 -0.89
CA PHE A 335 -18.34 6.96 -1.40
C PHE A 335 -18.57 7.22 -2.89
N SER A 336 -18.69 8.50 -3.25
CA SER A 336 -18.94 8.96 -4.61
C SER A 336 -17.95 10.06 -5.00
N SER A 337 -18.11 10.65 -6.19
CA SER A 337 -17.30 11.83 -6.57
C SER A 337 -17.63 13.09 -5.75
N LEU A 338 -18.65 13.06 -4.90
CA LEU A 338 -18.98 14.15 -3.97
C LEU A 338 -18.39 13.96 -2.57
N GLY A 339 -17.71 12.84 -2.32
CA GLY A 339 -17.23 12.46 -0.99
C GLY A 339 -18.00 11.27 -0.41
N ALA A 340 -18.06 11.21 0.92
CA ALA A 340 -18.97 10.35 1.67
C ALA A 340 -20.39 10.94 1.61
N GLU A 341 -21.32 10.18 1.08
CA GLU A 341 -22.71 10.57 0.80
C GLU A 341 -23.68 9.60 1.46
N GLY A 342 -24.73 10.13 2.08
CA GLY A 342 -25.77 9.33 2.71
C GLY A 342 -26.29 9.96 3.99
N MET A 343 -26.40 9.15 5.05
CA MET A 343 -26.94 9.57 6.34
C MET A 343 -26.17 8.95 7.51
N LYS A 344 -26.01 9.71 8.59
CA LYS A 344 -25.52 9.27 9.90
C LYS A 344 -26.57 9.60 10.96
N THR A 345 -27.01 8.60 11.71
CA THR A 345 -28.02 8.70 12.76
C THR A 345 -27.36 8.62 14.12
N PHE A 346 -27.67 9.58 14.98
CA PHE A 346 -27.27 9.64 16.38
C PHE A 346 -28.51 9.45 17.26
N THR A 347 -28.54 8.37 18.04
CA THR A 347 -29.65 8.06 18.95
C THR A 347 -29.25 8.37 20.37
N TYR A 348 -29.83 9.46 20.91
CA TYR A 348 -29.60 9.90 22.27
C TYR A 348 -30.64 9.34 23.21
N TYR A 349 -30.18 8.77 24.32
CA TYR A 349 -31.04 8.31 25.42
C TYR A 349 -31.17 9.43 26.45
N ILE A 350 -32.38 9.96 26.65
CA ILE A 350 -32.64 11.10 27.54
C ILE A 350 -33.59 10.68 28.64
N GLN A 351 -33.17 10.79 29.90
CA GLN A 351 -34.04 10.59 31.06
C GLN A 351 -34.86 11.85 31.35
N ALA A 352 -36.19 11.71 31.48
CA ALA A 352 -37.10 12.83 31.76
C ALA A 352 -37.59 12.81 33.22
N ASN A 353 -37.05 13.69 34.07
CA ASN A 353 -37.29 13.68 35.52
C ASN A 353 -38.42 14.62 35.99
N ASN A 354 -38.92 15.51 35.12
CA ASN A 354 -40.03 16.42 35.43
C ASN A 354 -41.22 16.12 34.52
N ASP A 355 -42.44 16.14 35.07
CA ASP A 355 -43.67 15.99 34.32
C ASP A 355 -44.08 17.28 33.58
N GLY A 356 -44.98 17.15 32.60
CA GLY A 356 -45.50 18.25 31.79
C GLY A 356 -45.11 18.16 30.31
N ASN A 357 -45.48 19.19 29.53
CA ASN A 357 -45.15 19.25 28.11
C ASN A 357 -43.79 19.92 27.92
N ILE A 358 -42.82 19.18 27.38
CA ILE A 358 -41.45 19.64 27.18
C ILE A 358 -41.23 19.97 25.70
N GLN A 359 -40.80 21.21 25.45
CA GLN A 359 -40.40 21.68 24.13
C GLN A 359 -38.88 21.85 24.11
N LEU A 360 -38.20 21.12 23.21
CA LEU A 360 -36.77 21.32 22.96
C LEU A 360 -36.53 22.50 22.03
N GLU A 361 -35.40 23.18 22.23
CA GLU A 361 -34.87 24.12 21.23
C GLU A 361 -34.56 23.37 19.92
N PRO A 362 -34.64 24.02 18.75
CA PRO A 362 -34.24 23.40 17.50
C PRO A 362 -32.81 22.87 17.59
N ILE A 363 -32.60 21.63 17.14
CA ILE A 363 -31.25 21.06 17.04
C ILE A 363 -30.54 21.80 15.92
N GLU A 364 -29.45 22.45 16.26
CA GLU A 364 -28.63 23.22 15.34
C GLU A 364 -27.29 22.51 15.15
N ILE A 365 -26.95 22.22 13.90
CA ILE A 365 -25.62 21.79 13.50
C ILE A 365 -25.01 22.88 12.63
N SER A 366 -23.69 23.01 12.68
CA SER A 366 -22.94 23.84 11.74
C SER A 366 -21.92 23.00 10.96
N TYR A 367 -21.72 23.38 9.71
CA TYR A 367 -20.79 22.75 8.79
C TYR A 367 -20.09 23.81 7.95
N PHE A 368 -18.94 23.48 7.36
CA PHE A 368 -18.24 24.35 6.44
C PHE A 368 -18.71 24.07 5.02
N ASP A 369 -19.37 25.06 4.43
CA ASP A 369 -19.89 24.98 3.08
C ASP A 369 -18.81 25.40 2.08
N LEU A 370 -18.51 24.51 1.14
CA LEU A 370 -17.40 24.67 0.20
C LEU A 370 -17.71 25.62 -0.97
N GLU A 371 -18.97 25.97 -1.18
CA GLU A 371 -19.40 26.89 -2.25
C GLU A 371 -19.33 28.34 -1.77
N SER A 372 -19.86 28.60 -0.57
CA SER A 372 -19.77 29.91 0.10
C SER A 372 -18.44 30.16 0.82
N GLU A 373 -17.61 29.11 0.98
CA GLU A 373 -16.37 29.10 1.76
C GLU A 373 -16.57 29.65 3.19
N SER A 374 -17.71 29.31 3.81
CA SER A 374 -18.12 29.84 5.11
C SER A 374 -18.85 28.80 5.97
N TYR A 375 -18.92 29.05 7.27
CA TYR A 375 -19.70 28.19 8.18
C TYR A 375 -21.20 28.46 8.03
N THR A 376 -21.95 27.42 7.70
CA THR A 376 -23.40 27.43 7.57
C THR A 376 -24.04 26.60 8.68
N ALA A 377 -25.29 26.92 9.06
CA ALA A 377 -26.05 26.19 10.06
C ALA A 377 -27.32 25.57 9.46
N ALA A 378 -27.58 24.30 9.81
CA ALA A 378 -28.85 23.62 9.54
C ALA A 378 -29.59 23.39 10.86
N LYS A 379 -30.92 23.51 10.85
CA LYS A 379 -31.76 23.45 12.06
C LYS A 379 -32.92 22.49 11.89
N ALA A 380 -33.11 21.62 12.88
CA ALA A 380 -34.24 20.71 12.96
C ALA A 380 -35.15 21.05 14.15
N SER A 381 -36.40 21.40 13.86
CA SER A 381 -37.43 21.57 14.89
C SER A 381 -37.96 20.21 15.36
N ILE A 382 -38.13 20.05 16.68
CA ILE A 382 -38.63 18.82 17.29
C ILE A 382 -40.06 19.04 17.82
N LYS A 383 -40.92 18.02 17.68
CA LYS A 383 -42.25 18.01 18.27
C LYS A 383 -42.17 17.95 19.80
N SER A 384 -43.13 18.55 20.49
CA SER A 384 -43.18 18.52 21.96
C SER A 384 -43.35 17.10 22.50
N LEU A 385 -42.68 16.80 23.61
CA LEU A 385 -42.78 15.53 24.33
C LEU A 385 -43.61 15.72 25.60
N THR A 386 -44.66 14.92 25.76
CA THR A 386 -45.49 14.94 26.99
C THR A 386 -44.94 13.97 28.01
N VAL A 387 -44.51 14.47 29.18
CA VAL A 387 -44.07 13.64 30.30
C VAL A 387 -45.22 13.45 31.28
N THR A 388 -45.69 12.22 31.44
CA THR A 388 -46.75 11.89 32.41
C THR A 388 -46.15 11.68 33.80
N PRO A 389 -46.80 12.17 34.88
CA PRO A 389 -46.34 11.92 36.24
C PRO A 389 -46.29 10.42 36.54
N SER A 390 -45.25 9.97 37.25
CA SER A 390 -45.18 8.59 37.76
C SER A 390 -45.76 8.52 39.18
N GLU A 391 -46.50 7.45 39.49
CA GLU A 391 -47.04 7.22 40.84
C GLU A 391 -45.94 7.02 41.90
N ASP A 392 -44.76 6.53 41.50
CA ASP A 392 -43.61 6.32 42.38
C ASP A 392 -43.01 7.64 42.91
N VAL A 393 -43.10 8.73 42.14
CA VAL A 393 -42.57 10.05 42.52
C VAL A 393 -43.53 10.83 43.44
N LYS A 394 -44.84 10.54 43.37
CA LYS A 394 -45.83 11.06 44.33
C LYS A 394 -45.62 10.55 45.76
N ASN A 395 -44.95 9.42 45.94
CA ASN A 395 -44.65 8.88 47.26
C ASN A 395 -43.39 9.52 47.89
N LEU A 396 -42.38 9.88 47.09
CA LEU A 396 -41.17 10.58 47.54
C LEU A 396 -41.40 12.04 47.96
N SER A 397 -42.44 12.68 47.40
CA SER A 397 -42.84 14.06 47.76
C SER A 397 -43.68 14.14 49.04
N LYS A 398 -44.25 13.02 49.51
CA LYS A 398 -44.94 12.95 50.82
C LYS A 398 -43.99 12.67 52.00
N GLU A 399 -42.82 12.08 51.75
CA GLU A 399 -41.85 11.74 52.80
C GLU A 399 -40.87 12.89 53.12
N ASN A 400 -40.74 13.89 52.25
CA ASN A 400 -39.83 15.02 52.43
C ASN A 400 -40.47 16.28 53.07
N ALA A 401 -41.69 16.18 53.62
CA ALA A 401 -42.35 17.28 54.31
C ALA A 401 -41.97 17.42 55.81
N GLU A 402 -41.22 16.47 56.39
CA GLU A 402 -40.90 16.48 57.83
C GLU A 402 -39.42 16.67 58.21
N LEU A 403 -38.49 16.85 57.26
CA LEU A 403 -37.08 17.08 57.60
C LEU A 403 -36.60 18.46 57.15
N LYS A 404 -37.04 19.47 57.90
CA LYS A 404 -36.23 20.66 58.16
C LYS A 404 -36.16 20.87 59.66
N THR A 405 -35.00 20.59 60.25
CA THR A 405 -34.14 21.58 60.91
C THR A 405 -33.06 20.81 61.68
N GLU A 406 -31.84 20.71 61.14
CA GLU A 406 -30.67 20.72 62.02
C GLU A 406 -29.50 21.42 61.35
N LYS A 407 -29.17 22.59 61.89
CA LYS A 407 -27.97 23.34 61.55
C LYS A 407 -26.79 22.64 62.22
N GLU A 408 -26.00 21.90 61.44
CA GLU A 408 -24.74 21.38 61.94
C GLU A 408 -23.69 22.51 62.01
N LYS A 409 -23.48 23.02 63.22
CA LYS A 409 -22.32 23.86 63.56
C LYS A 409 -21.09 22.96 63.60
N SER A 410 -20.18 23.15 62.65
CA SER A 410 -18.83 22.62 62.72
C SER A 410 -18.04 23.32 63.83
N VAL A 411 -17.85 22.64 64.96
CA VAL A 411 -16.85 23.00 65.97
C VAL A 411 -15.77 21.93 65.92
N GLN A 412 -14.65 22.24 65.28
CA GLN A 412 -13.43 21.47 65.43
C GLN A 412 -12.78 21.78 66.79
N PRO A 413 -12.38 20.78 67.59
CA PRO A 413 -11.41 21.02 68.66
C PRO A 413 -9.99 20.96 68.07
N PHE A 414 -9.30 22.09 68.18
CA PHE A 414 -7.87 22.24 67.94
C PHE A 414 -7.10 21.43 68.99
N ILE A 415 -6.59 20.25 68.64
CA ILE A 415 -5.59 19.54 69.45
C ILE A 415 -4.21 19.82 68.87
N SER A 416 -3.50 20.74 69.53
CA SER A 416 -2.06 20.92 69.36
C SER A 416 -1.32 19.72 69.94
N ARG A 417 -0.77 18.86 69.08
CA ARG A 417 0.32 17.95 69.45
C ARG A 417 1.51 18.20 68.53
N LYS A 418 2.58 18.72 69.11
CA LYS A 418 3.91 18.79 68.48
C LYS A 418 4.31 17.36 68.08
N PRO A 419 4.66 17.07 66.81
CA PRO A 419 5.27 15.80 66.48
C PRO A 419 6.75 15.85 66.92
N THR A 420 7.09 14.94 67.83
CA THR A 420 8.47 14.57 68.11
C THR A 420 8.99 13.80 66.90
N TYR A 421 10.02 14.33 66.24
CA TYR A 421 10.71 13.62 65.17
C TYR A 421 11.40 12.37 65.75
N LYS A 422 11.01 11.20 65.24
CA LYS A 422 11.82 9.99 65.30
C LYS A 422 12.29 9.73 63.88
N GLU A 423 13.60 9.69 63.67
CA GLU A 423 14.20 9.26 62.40
C GLU A 423 13.70 7.85 62.06
N VAL A 424 12.88 7.76 61.02
CA VAL A 424 12.54 6.48 60.39
C VAL A 424 13.62 6.21 59.36
N TYR A 425 14.52 5.28 59.67
CA TYR A 425 15.46 4.73 58.69
C TYR A 425 14.65 4.13 57.53
N SER A 426 14.72 4.76 56.36
CA SER A 426 14.23 4.16 55.13
C SER A 426 15.14 2.99 54.76
N GLN A 427 14.67 1.77 54.96
CA GLN A 427 15.33 0.62 54.35
C GLN A 427 15.04 0.66 52.85
N SER A 428 16.08 1.00 52.09
CA SER A 428 16.03 1.06 50.63
C SER A 428 15.73 -0.33 50.07
N PHE A 429 14.52 -0.51 49.53
CA PHE A 429 14.03 -1.74 48.89
C PHE A 429 14.90 -2.23 47.72
N PHE A 430 15.82 -1.39 47.24
CA PHE A 430 16.69 -1.63 46.09
C PHE A 430 18.12 -2.06 46.45
N LYS A 431 18.46 -2.23 47.73
CA LYS A 431 19.78 -2.70 48.14
C LYS A 431 19.74 -4.14 48.66
N GLY A 432 20.52 -5.00 48.03
CA GLY A 432 20.67 -6.42 48.39
C GLY A 432 20.06 -7.37 47.36
N VAL A 433 20.24 -8.67 47.61
CA VAL A 433 19.88 -9.78 46.70
C VAL A 433 18.38 -9.77 46.33
N ASN A 434 17.53 -9.29 47.24
CA ASN A 434 16.08 -9.18 47.01
C ASN A 434 15.70 -8.09 45.99
N GLY A 435 16.47 -7.01 45.87
CA GLY A 435 16.26 -5.97 44.86
C GLY A 435 16.70 -6.40 43.46
N ALA A 436 17.76 -7.22 43.36
CA ALA A 436 18.23 -7.79 42.10
C ALA A 436 17.18 -8.74 41.48
N LEU A 437 16.49 -9.54 42.31
CA LEU A 437 15.42 -10.44 41.86
C LEU A 437 14.21 -9.69 41.25
N LEU A 438 13.85 -8.52 41.81
CA LEU A 438 12.77 -7.67 41.31
C LEU A 438 13.08 -7.07 39.94
N VAL A 439 14.34 -6.71 39.67
CA VAL A 439 14.77 -6.14 38.38
C VAL A 439 14.95 -7.23 37.31
N SER A 440 15.30 -8.46 37.69
CA SER A 440 15.45 -9.58 36.75
C SER A 440 14.12 -10.26 36.34
N SER A 441 13.06 -10.11 37.14
CA SER A 441 11.77 -10.78 36.93
C SER A 441 11.07 -10.43 35.59
N PRO A 442 11.05 -9.17 35.11
CA PRO A 442 10.37 -8.83 33.86
C PRO A 442 11.05 -9.44 32.64
N ILE A 443 12.38 -9.52 32.66
CA ILE A 443 13.19 -10.07 31.56
C ILE A 443 13.00 -11.59 31.49
N LEU A 444 12.97 -12.25 32.65
CA LEU A 444 12.74 -13.70 32.71
C LEU A 444 11.31 -14.07 32.29
N LEU A 445 10.31 -13.28 32.69
CA LEU A 445 8.91 -13.43 32.26
C LEU A 445 8.73 -13.20 30.77
N SER A 446 9.42 -12.20 30.19
CA SER A 446 9.40 -11.94 28.75
C SER A 446 9.99 -13.10 27.95
N LEU A 447 11.10 -13.68 28.40
CA LEU A 447 11.73 -14.85 27.75
C LEU A 447 10.85 -16.10 27.86
N LEU A 448 10.25 -16.36 29.03
CA LEU A 448 9.33 -17.49 29.21
C LEU A 448 8.06 -17.33 28.36
N PHE A 449 7.52 -16.11 28.26
CA PHE A 449 6.36 -15.82 27.42
C PHE A 449 6.68 -15.99 25.93
N GLY A 450 7.83 -15.48 25.47
CA GLY A 450 8.29 -15.67 24.09
C GLY A 450 8.50 -17.16 23.72
N PHE A 451 9.00 -17.96 24.67
CA PHE A 451 9.16 -19.40 24.49
C PHE A 451 7.81 -20.14 24.44
N PHE A 452 6.85 -19.75 25.28
CA PHE A 452 5.50 -20.34 25.30
C PHE A 452 4.69 -20.02 24.04
N VAL A 453 4.79 -18.80 23.53
CA VAL A 453 4.12 -18.38 22.28
C VAL A 453 4.66 -19.19 21.09
N ARG A 454 5.98 -19.41 21.03
CA ARG A 454 6.61 -20.17 19.93
C ARG A 454 6.22 -21.65 19.89
N ILE A 455 5.98 -22.28 21.04
CA ILE A 455 5.56 -23.69 21.10
C ILE A 455 4.08 -23.86 20.71
N LYS A 456 3.24 -22.85 20.96
CA LYS A 456 1.80 -22.93 20.66
C LYS A 456 1.48 -22.63 19.19
N THR A 457 2.20 -21.72 18.55
CA THR A 457 1.93 -21.33 17.15
C THR A 457 2.32 -22.41 16.13
N SER A 458 3.38 -23.18 16.38
CA SER A 458 3.83 -24.21 15.43
C SER A 458 2.87 -25.40 15.27
N GLY A 459 2.09 -25.74 16.30
CA GLY A 459 1.13 -26.86 16.24
C GLY A 459 -0.24 -26.50 15.66
N GLU A 460 -0.63 -25.22 15.70
CA GLU A 460 -1.92 -24.74 15.16
C GLU A 460 -1.84 -24.47 13.65
N GLU A 461 -0.69 -24.04 13.14
CA GLU A 461 -0.46 -23.82 11.71
C GLU A 461 -0.54 -25.11 10.88
N GLU A 462 0.01 -26.23 11.36
CA GLU A 462 -0.07 -27.52 10.65
C GLU A 462 -1.51 -28.08 10.62
N LYS A 463 -2.25 -27.94 11.73
CA LYS A 463 -3.67 -28.36 11.79
C LYS A 463 -4.55 -27.52 10.86
N GLN A 464 -4.32 -26.20 10.78
CA GLN A 464 -5.06 -25.33 9.87
C GLN A 464 -4.72 -25.61 8.40
N LYS A 465 -3.45 -25.86 8.06
CA LYS A 465 -3.03 -26.24 6.70
C LYS A 465 -3.65 -27.57 6.26
N HIS A 466 -3.65 -28.58 7.13
CA HIS A 466 -4.32 -29.85 6.83
C HIS A 466 -5.83 -29.68 6.65
N LYS A 467 -6.49 -28.91 7.51
CA LYS A 467 -7.94 -28.64 7.40
C LYS A 467 -8.29 -27.90 6.11
N GLN A 468 -7.54 -26.84 5.77
CA GLN A 468 -7.73 -26.09 4.52
C GLN A 468 -7.55 -26.97 3.28
N LYS A 469 -6.57 -27.87 3.29
CA LYS A 469 -6.34 -28.84 2.21
C LYS A 469 -7.53 -29.79 2.04
N THR A 470 -8.07 -30.32 3.14
CA THR A 470 -9.24 -31.22 3.12
C THR A 470 -10.52 -30.51 2.67
N ASP A 471 -10.75 -29.28 3.14
CA ASP A 471 -11.93 -28.48 2.75
C ASP A 471 -11.88 -28.09 1.26
N ALA A 472 -10.71 -27.62 0.78
CA ALA A 472 -10.51 -27.26 -0.63
C ALA A 472 -10.72 -28.44 -1.60
N LYS A 473 -10.26 -29.64 -1.20
CA LYS A 473 -10.50 -30.88 -1.97
C LYS A 473 -11.98 -31.22 -2.04
N ARG A 474 -12.66 -31.21 -0.89
CA ARG A 474 -14.10 -31.48 -0.81
C ARG A 474 -14.89 -30.53 -1.69
N ASP A 475 -14.58 -29.24 -1.62
CA ASP A 475 -15.28 -28.20 -2.37
C ASP A 475 -15.03 -28.35 -3.88
N SER A 476 -13.80 -28.63 -4.31
CA SER A 476 -13.45 -28.88 -5.72
C SER A 476 -14.18 -30.12 -6.27
N LEU A 477 -14.22 -31.22 -5.50
CA LEU A 477 -14.95 -32.43 -5.88
C LEU A 477 -16.46 -32.20 -5.97
N ASN A 478 -17.04 -31.40 -5.06
CA ASN A 478 -18.46 -31.05 -5.10
C ASN A 478 -18.81 -30.19 -6.31
N VAL A 479 -17.95 -29.25 -6.69
CA VAL A 479 -18.12 -28.42 -7.89
C VAL A 479 -18.09 -29.30 -9.14
N ILE A 480 -17.11 -30.20 -9.26
CA ILE A 480 -16.96 -31.08 -10.43
C ILE A 480 -18.14 -32.07 -10.55
N ARG A 481 -18.60 -32.66 -9.43
CA ARG A 481 -19.75 -33.57 -9.43
C ARG A 481 -21.04 -32.89 -9.83
N ASN A 482 -21.21 -31.60 -9.53
CA ASN A 482 -22.41 -30.84 -9.89
C ASN A 482 -22.30 -30.10 -11.23
N ALA A 483 -21.14 -30.13 -11.90
CA ALA A 483 -20.93 -29.42 -13.16
C ALA A 483 -21.96 -29.82 -14.22
N HIS A 484 -22.36 -31.10 -14.29
CA HIS A 484 -23.39 -31.58 -15.25
C HIS A 484 -24.78 -30.95 -15.09
N LYS A 485 -25.05 -30.25 -13.97
CA LYS A 485 -26.33 -29.59 -13.69
C LYS A 485 -26.42 -28.16 -14.24
N ILE A 486 -25.33 -27.62 -14.78
CA ILE A 486 -25.28 -26.27 -15.36
C ILE A 486 -25.88 -26.32 -16.77
N ASP A 487 -26.77 -25.40 -17.13
CA ASP A 487 -27.52 -25.46 -18.39
C ASP A 487 -26.66 -25.20 -19.65
N SER A 488 -25.55 -24.48 -19.51
CA SER A 488 -24.65 -24.12 -20.61
C SER A 488 -23.39 -24.99 -20.63
N GLY A 489 -23.15 -25.70 -21.75
CA GLY A 489 -21.95 -26.51 -21.94
C GLY A 489 -20.64 -25.71 -21.85
N GLU A 490 -20.63 -24.45 -22.29
CA GLU A 490 -19.46 -23.58 -22.15
C GLU A 490 -19.16 -23.25 -20.68
N GLU A 491 -20.22 -23.03 -19.90
CA GLU A 491 -20.13 -22.73 -18.47
C GLU A 491 -19.75 -23.98 -17.65
N GLN A 492 -20.20 -25.16 -18.07
CA GLN A 492 -19.74 -26.45 -17.54
C GLN A 492 -18.23 -26.61 -17.67
N ILE A 493 -17.67 -26.32 -18.85
CA ILE A 493 -16.24 -26.45 -19.13
C ILE A 493 -15.41 -25.42 -18.35
N LYS A 494 -15.87 -24.17 -18.28
CA LYS A 494 -15.23 -23.14 -17.43
C LYS A 494 -15.22 -23.54 -15.96
N THR A 495 -16.30 -24.17 -15.49
CA THR A 495 -16.43 -24.66 -14.12
C THR A 495 -15.46 -25.81 -13.84
N LEU A 496 -15.36 -26.80 -14.74
CA LEU A 496 -14.41 -27.91 -14.62
C LEU A 496 -12.96 -27.42 -14.59
N TYR A 497 -12.60 -26.51 -15.50
CA TYR A 497 -11.26 -25.91 -15.57
C TYR A 497 -10.91 -25.14 -14.29
N SER A 498 -11.82 -24.29 -13.81
CA SER A 498 -11.60 -23.52 -12.57
C SER A 498 -11.47 -24.42 -11.34
N ALA A 499 -12.23 -25.51 -11.29
CA ALA A 499 -12.18 -26.47 -10.19
C ALA A 499 -10.87 -27.25 -10.13
N ILE A 500 -10.37 -27.76 -11.27
CA ILE A 500 -9.08 -28.49 -11.29
C ILE A 500 -7.91 -27.55 -11.01
N ILE A 501 -7.88 -26.34 -11.60
CA ILE A 501 -6.82 -25.35 -11.33
C ILE A 501 -6.86 -24.89 -9.86
N GLY A 502 -8.06 -24.68 -9.31
CA GLY A 502 -8.23 -24.34 -7.89
C GLY A 502 -7.75 -25.44 -6.95
N TYR A 503 -8.02 -26.71 -7.29
CA TYR A 503 -7.52 -27.86 -6.54
C TYR A 503 -5.98 -27.89 -6.55
N LEU A 504 -5.35 -27.85 -7.73
CA LEU A 504 -3.89 -27.91 -7.88
C LEU A 504 -3.18 -26.74 -7.18
N ALA A 505 -3.75 -25.54 -7.26
CA ALA A 505 -3.25 -24.35 -6.57
C ALA A 505 -3.21 -24.56 -5.05
N ASN A 506 -4.30 -25.10 -4.48
CA ASN A 506 -4.39 -25.39 -3.05
C ASN A 506 -3.49 -26.57 -2.63
N GLU A 507 -3.41 -27.63 -3.45
CA GLU A 507 -2.57 -28.81 -3.21
C GLU A 507 -1.09 -28.43 -3.04
N TRP A 508 -0.60 -27.53 -3.89
CA TRP A 508 0.79 -27.08 -3.87
C TRP A 508 1.01 -25.74 -3.17
N ASN A 509 -0.03 -25.16 -2.55
CA ASN A 509 -0.01 -23.88 -1.86
C ASN A 509 0.60 -22.74 -2.71
N VAL A 510 0.09 -22.60 -3.94
CA VAL A 510 0.49 -21.57 -4.91
C VAL A 510 -0.73 -20.84 -5.46
N ASN A 511 -0.54 -19.68 -6.08
CA ASN A 511 -1.64 -19.00 -6.75
C ASN A 511 -2.08 -19.78 -8.01
N LYS A 512 -3.36 -19.68 -8.37
CA LYS A 512 -3.94 -20.33 -9.55
C LYS A 512 -3.19 -20.03 -10.85
N GLY A 513 -2.69 -18.80 -11.00
CA GLY A 513 -1.92 -18.37 -12.18
C GLY A 513 -0.53 -19.01 -12.30
N ASN A 514 -0.02 -19.65 -11.24
CA ASN A 514 1.24 -20.39 -11.27
C ASN A 514 1.08 -21.82 -11.79
N ILE A 515 -0.14 -22.33 -11.93
CA ILE A 515 -0.39 -23.67 -12.48
C ILE A 515 -0.23 -23.61 -14.00
N SER A 516 1.00 -23.84 -14.47
CA SER A 516 1.35 -23.97 -15.89
C SER A 516 1.87 -25.37 -16.21
N ARG A 517 2.07 -25.69 -17.50
CA ARG A 517 2.67 -26.97 -17.89
C ARG A 517 4.10 -27.09 -17.35
N GLU A 518 4.86 -25.99 -17.41
CA GLU A 518 6.22 -25.91 -16.85
C GLU A 518 6.21 -26.10 -15.32
N PHE A 519 5.17 -25.62 -14.63
CA PHE A 519 5.02 -25.85 -13.19
C PHE A 519 4.81 -27.33 -12.87
N LEU A 520 4.04 -28.05 -13.68
CA LEU A 520 3.85 -29.50 -13.52
C LEU A 520 5.16 -30.28 -13.76
N ASP A 521 5.97 -29.87 -14.75
CA ASP A 521 7.30 -30.43 -14.98
C ASP A 521 8.23 -30.23 -13.77
N GLN A 522 8.18 -29.05 -13.14
CA GLN A 522 8.93 -28.80 -11.90
C GLN A 522 8.49 -29.70 -10.74
N LYS A 523 7.19 -30.07 -10.66
CA LYS A 523 6.70 -30.96 -9.61
C LYS A 523 7.14 -32.40 -9.81
N VAL A 524 7.25 -32.85 -11.05
CA VAL A 524 7.84 -34.17 -11.34
C VAL A 524 9.33 -34.18 -10.99
N ALA A 525 10.08 -33.14 -11.35
CA ALA A 525 11.50 -33.02 -10.98
C ALA A 525 11.74 -33.00 -9.46
N GLN A 526 10.73 -32.64 -8.66
CA GLN A 526 10.75 -32.64 -7.19
C GLN A 526 10.26 -33.97 -6.58
N ASN A 527 9.96 -35.00 -7.39
CA ASN A 527 9.31 -36.25 -6.97
C ASN A 527 7.98 -36.03 -6.24
N LYS A 528 7.26 -34.94 -6.56
CA LYS A 528 5.95 -34.60 -5.97
C LYS A 528 4.78 -34.89 -6.92
N LEU A 529 5.05 -35.43 -8.10
CA LEU A 529 4.07 -35.83 -9.12
C LEU A 529 4.68 -36.97 -9.95
N ASP A 530 3.89 -38.01 -10.24
CA ASP A 530 4.31 -39.11 -11.12
C ASP A 530 4.29 -38.69 -12.60
N GLU A 531 5.23 -39.18 -13.42
CA GLU A 531 5.31 -38.83 -14.85
C GLU A 531 4.06 -39.25 -15.64
N ASN A 532 3.45 -40.40 -15.30
CA ASN A 532 2.22 -40.83 -15.97
C ASN A 532 1.06 -39.90 -15.59
N LEU A 533 0.97 -39.53 -14.31
CA LEU A 533 -0.04 -38.59 -13.83
C LEU A 533 0.11 -37.19 -14.40
N LYS A 534 1.35 -36.71 -14.57
CA LYS A 534 1.62 -35.45 -15.28
C LYS A 534 1.07 -35.50 -16.70
N THR A 535 1.33 -36.60 -17.41
CA THR A 535 0.88 -36.77 -18.80
C THR A 535 -0.65 -36.79 -18.89
N GLU A 536 -1.33 -37.51 -17.99
CA GLU A 536 -2.79 -37.49 -17.87
C GLU A 536 -3.34 -36.09 -17.57
N LEU A 537 -2.69 -35.35 -16.66
CA LEU A 537 -3.12 -34.02 -16.26
C LEU A 537 -2.92 -32.97 -17.36
N ILE A 538 -1.79 -32.99 -18.06
CA ILE A 538 -1.55 -32.12 -19.22
C ILE A 538 -2.55 -32.43 -20.34
N GLY A 539 -2.83 -33.71 -20.59
CA GLY A 539 -3.85 -34.14 -21.54
C GLY A 539 -5.23 -33.57 -21.21
N LEU A 540 -5.67 -33.71 -19.95
CA LEU A 540 -6.94 -33.13 -19.50
C LEU A 540 -6.98 -31.60 -19.65
N LEU A 541 -5.92 -30.89 -19.27
CA LEU A 541 -5.85 -29.43 -19.39
C LEU A 541 -5.90 -28.98 -20.85
N ASN A 542 -5.24 -29.71 -21.75
CA ASN A 542 -5.31 -29.43 -23.19
C ASN A 542 -6.71 -29.70 -23.74
N GLU A 543 -7.34 -30.83 -23.38
CA GLU A 543 -8.73 -31.13 -23.77
C GLU A 543 -9.70 -30.04 -23.27
N LEU A 544 -9.54 -29.55 -22.03
CA LEU A 544 -10.37 -28.47 -21.49
C LEU A 544 -10.10 -27.11 -22.17
N ASP A 545 -8.85 -26.79 -22.47
CA ASP A 545 -8.47 -25.54 -23.15
C ASP A 545 -8.98 -25.53 -24.60
N GLU A 546 -8.81 -26.62 -25.36
CA GLU A 546 -9.31 -26.72 -26.74
C GLU A 546 -10.83 -26.48 -26.84
N VAL A 547 -11.58 -27.01 -25.87
CA VAL A 547 -13.03 -26.82 -25.79
C VAL A 547 -13.38 -25.39 -25.36
N ARG A 548 -12.66 -24.83 -24.38
CA ARG A 548 -12.86 -23.46 -23.90
C ARG A 548 -12.59 -22.40 -24.97
N TYR A 549 -11.62 -22.64 -25.85
CA TYR A 549 -11.23 -21.73 -26.92
C TYR A 549 -11.90 -22.05 -28.27
N GLY A 550 -12.85 -23.00 -28.30
CA GLY A 550 -13.74 -23.21 -29.45
C GLY A 550 -13.12 -23.93 -30.64
N PHE A 551 -12.03 -24.68 -30.45
CA PHE A 551 -11.29 -25.31 -31.55
C PHE A 551 -11.86 -26.67 -32.01
N SER A 552 -12.88 -27.22 -31.34
CA SER A 552 -13.41 -28.56 -31.66
C SER A 552 -14.86 -28.53 -32.18
N GLY A 553 -15.05 -29.04 -33.39
CA GLY A 553 -16.37 -29.32 -34.00
C GLY A 553 -16.96 -30.69 -33.63
N ALA A 554 -16.40 -31.38 -32.63
CA ALA A 554 -16.87 -32.68 -32.17
C ALA A 554 -17.97 -32.56 -31.08
N LYS A 555 -18.95 -33.48 -31.08
CA LYS A 555 -19.94 -33.60 -30.01
C LYS A 555 -19.21 -33.83 -28.67
N LEU A 556 -19.28 -32.83 -27.80
CA LEU A 556 -18.64 -32.81 -26.49
C LEU A 556 -19.31 -33.81 -25.55
N ASN A 557 -18.54 -34.77 -25.02
CA ASN A 557 -18.98 -35.66 -23.95
C ASN A 557 -18.55 -35.09 -22.59
N ILE A 558 -19.28 -34.09 -22.10
CA ILE A 558 -18.93 -33.36 -20.86
C ILE A 558 -18.97 -34.29 -19.64
N GLU A 559 -19.79 -35.33 -19.67
CA GLU A 559 -19.85 -36.36 -18.62
C GLU A 559 -18.53 -37.13 -18.52
N GLU A 560 -17.88 -37.41 -19.65
CA GLU A 560 -16.58 -38.08 -19.70
C GLU A 560 -15.46 -37.18 -19.18
N LEU A 561 -15.46 -35.89 -19.53
CA LEU A 561 -14.49 -34.91 -19.01
C LEU A 561 -14.63 -34.71 -17.49
N SER A 562 -15.87 -34.68 -16.98
CA SER A 562 -16.12 -34.64 -15.53
C SER A 562 -15.57 -35.89 -14.83
N LYS A 563 -15.80 -37.09 -15.38
CA LYS A 563 -15.25 -38.36 -14.86
C LYS A 563 -13.72 -38.39 -14.91
N LYS A 564 -13.09 -37.96 -16.01
CA LYS A 564 -11.63 -37.84 -16.11
C LYS A 564 -11.06 -36.88 -15.07
N THR A 565 -11.70 -35.73 -14.87
CA THR A 565 -11.29 -34.73 -13.88
C THR A 565 -11.36 -35.28 -12.45
N LEU A 566 -12.44 -35.99 -12.11
CA LEU A 566 -12.58 -36.65 -10.80
C LEU A 566 -11.50 -37.70 -10.56
N ASN A 567 -11.26 -38.58 -11.54
CA ASN A 567 -10.26 -39.64 -11.44
C ASN A 567 -8.84 -39.06 -11.23
N ILE A 568 -8.49 -37.99 -11.94
CA ILE A 568 -7.18 -37.33 -11.76
C ILE A 568 -7.03 -36.72 -10.36
N ILE A 569 -8.07 -36.08 -9.83
CA ILE A 569 -8.04 -35.54 -8.45
C ILE A 569 -7.91 -36.67 -7.42
N GLU A 570 -8.55 -37.81 -7.64
CA GLU A 570 -8.46 -38.97 -6.75
C GLU A 570 -7.09 -39.64 -6.78
N LYS A 571 -6.39 -39.64 -7.92
CA LYS A 571 -5.02 -40.16 -8.04
C LYS A 571 -3.94 -39.20 -7.51
N LEU A 572 -4.26 -37.92 -7.34
CA LEU A 572 -3.36 -36.88 -6.83
C LEU A 572 -3.34 -36.79 -5.29
N ASP A 573 -4.31 -37.43 -4.63
CA ASP A 573 -4.33 -37.62 -3.18
C ASP A 573 -3.51 -38.85 -2.78
#